data_AF-B5VJS9-F1
#
_entry.id   AF-B5VJS9-F1
#
_cell.length_a   1.000
_cell.length_b   1.000
_cell.length_c   1.000
_cell.angle_alpha   90.00
_cell.angle_beta   90.00
_cell.angle_gamma   90.00
#
_symmetry.space_group_name_H-M   'P 1'
#
loop_
_entity.id
_entity.type
_entity.pdbx_description
1 polymer ?
#
loop_
_entity_poly.entity_id
_entity_poly.type
_entity_poly.pdbx_seq_one_letter_code
_entity_poly.pdbx_strand_id
1 'polypeptide(L)'
;MANNTWKLIATTALISVFSTQLAKSVWKEYKLSCAANKNKTVSRPRQYDDHLFREQLARNYAFLGEEGMRKIKEQYIVIVGAGEVGSWVCTMLIRSGCQKIMIIDPENISIDSLNTHCCAVLSDIGKPKVQCLKEHLSKIAPWSEIKARAKAWTKGNSHDLIFADGESPTFIVDCLDNLESKVDLLEYAHHNKIDVISSMGVATKSDPTRVSINDISMTEFDPISRCVRRKLRKRGIATGISVVFSNEMLDPRRDDILSPIDCEHRAINAVRDEALRHLPELGTMPGIFGLSIATWILTKVSGYPMKENEVKNRLKFYDSILETFKSRWRG
;
A
#
# COMPACT_ATOMS: atom_id res chain seq x y z
N MET A 1 64.74 -33.51 23.31
CA MET A 1 63.90 -32.32 23.61
C MET A 1 62.57 -32.42 22.86
N ALA A 2 61.65 -33.30 23.27
CA ALA A 2 60.40 -33.53 22.53
C ALA A 2 59.28 -34.10 23.43
N ASN A 3 59.03 -33.51 24.61
CA ASN A 3 58.01 -34.08 25.53
C ASN A 3 56.98 -33.08 26.10
N ASN A 4 56.94 -31.84 25.60
CA ASN A 4 56.04 -30.78 26.11
C ASN A 4 55.19 -30.08 25.03
N THR A 5 55.40 -30.39 23.75
CA THR A 5 54.67 -29.79 22.62
C THR A 5 53.18 -30.14 22.62
N TRP A 6 52.81 -31.39 22.95
CA TRP A 6 51.40 -31.80 22.99
C TRP A 6 50.61 -31.09 24.11
N LYS A 7 51.25 -30.84 25.26
CA LYS A 7 50.63 -30.09 26.37
C LYS A 7 50.37 -28.64 25.98
N LEU A 8 51.29 -28.01 25.24
CA LEU A 8 51.12 -26.63 24.75
C LEU A 8 50.01 -26.52 23.68
N ILE A 9 49.89 -27.52 22.81
CA ILE A 9 48.82 -27.58 21.80
C ILE A 9 47.46 -27.80 22.48
N ALA A 10 47.39 -28.70 23.48
CA ALA A 10 46.17 -28.96 24.23
C ALA A 10 45.71 -27.73 25.04
N THR A 11 46.63 -27.02 25.68
CA THR A 11 46.29 -25.81 26.45
C THR A 11 45.84 -24.67 25.55
N THR A 12 46.50 -24.44 24.42
CA THR A 12 46.08 -23.40 23.45
C THR A 12 44.72 -23.70 22.82
N ALA A 13 44.42 -24.97 22.53
CA ALA A 13 43.09 -25.38 22.05
C ALA A 13 42.00 -25.18 23.11
N LEU A 14 42.28 -25.50 24.39
CA LEU A 14 41.32 -25.27 25.48
C LEU A 14 41.05 -23.78 25.70
N ILE A 15 42.08 -22.94 25.63
CA ILE A 15 41.95 -21.49 25.78
C ILE A 15 41.13 -20.88 24.63
N SER A 16 41.31 -21.35 23.39
CA SER A 16 40.55 -20.84 22.23
C SER A 16 39.08 -21.27 22.25
N VAL A 17 38.79 -22.50 22.69
CA VAL A 17 37.41 -22.96 22.87
C VAL A 17 36.73 -22.17 24.00
N PHE A 18 37.43 -21.95 25.11
CA PHE A 18 36.89 -21.18 26.22
C PHE A 18 36.64 -19.71 25.84
N SER A 19 37.58 -19.06 25.13
CA SER A 19 37.43 -17.68 24.70
C SER A 19 36.28 -17.50 23.70
N THR A 20 36.10 -18.44 22.77
CA THR A 20 34.99 -18.40 21.81
C THR A 20 33.63 -18.67 22.47
N GLN A 21 33.56 -19.55 23.47
CA GLN A 21 32.34 -19.76 24.25
C GLN A 21 31.99 -18.52 25.10
N LEU A 22 32.99 -17.91 25.74
CA LEU A 22 32.81 -16.68 26.50
C LEU A 22 32.32 -15.54 25.60
N ALA A 23 32.94 -15.34 24.43
CA ALA A 23 32.53 -14.33 23.46
C ALA A 23 31.10 -14.56 22.94
N LYS A 24 30.70 -15.82 22.70
CA LYS A 24 29.32 -16.15 22.32
C LYS A 24 28.32 -15.87 23.43
N SER A 25 28.67 -16.15 24.69
CA SER A 25 27.80 -15.88 25.84
C SER A 25 27.61 -14.38 26.05
N VAL A 26 28.71 -13.60 26.00
CA VAL A 26 28.69 -12.14 26.10
C VAL A 26 27.90 -11.52 24.95
N TRP A 27 28.08 -12.00 23.72
CA TRP A 27 27.27 -11.54 22.58
C TRP A 27 25.79 -11.84 22.81
N LYS A 28 25.44 -13.05 23.28
CA LYS A 28 24.06 -13.43 23.54
C LYS A 28 23.40 -12.52 24.59
N GLU A 29 24.10 -12.23 25.69
CA GLU A 29 23.64 -11.27 26.71
C GLU A 29 23.52 -9.85 26.16
N TYR A 30 24.49 -9.38 25.38
CA TYR A 30 24.42 -8.07 24.73
C TYR A 30 23.20 -7.96 23.79
N LYS A 31 22.94 -9.01 22.98
CA LYS A 31 21.80 -9.05 22.06
C LYS A 31 20.47 -9.08 22.82
N LEU A 32 20.39 -9.81 23.94
CA LEU A 32 19.24 -9.81 24.84
C LEU A 32 19.03 -8.45 25.50
N SER A 33 20.10 -7.78 25.92
CA SER A 33 20.07 -6.43 26.49
C SER A 33 19.58 -5.39 25.47
N CYS A 34 20.11 -5.42 24.24
CA CYS A 34 19.65 -4.55 23.15
C CYS A 34 18.18 -4.82 22.76
N ALA A 35 17.74 -6.08 22.78
CA ALA A 35 16.34 -6.44 22.52
C ALA A 35 15.41 -6.00 23.66
N ALA A 36 15.83 -6.15 24.92
CA ALA A 36 15.08 -5.70 26.09
C ALA A 36 14.95 -4.17 26.14
N ASN A 37 15.98 -3.43 25.70
CA ASN A 37 15.95 -1.97 25.65
C ASN A 37 15.04 -1.44 24.52
N LYS A 38 14.87 -2.19 23.42
CA LYS A 38 13.87 -1.88 22.38
C LYS A 38 12.42 -2.06 22.87
N ASN A 39 12.17 -2.99 23.79
CA ASN A 39 10.82 -3.29 24.28
C ASN A 39 10.36 -2.41 25.47
N LYS A 40 11.23 -1.55 26.04
CA LYS A 40 10.87 -0.69 27.18
C LYS A 40 10.21 0.64 26.80
N THR A 41 9.96 0.92 25.53
CA THR A 41 9.12 2.05 25.11
C THR A 41 7.67 1.59 24.95
N VAL A 42 7.03 1.26 26.08
CA VAL A 42 5.57 1.26 26.15
C VAL A 42 5.15 2.73 26.00
N SER A 43 4.76 3.11 24.79
CA SER A 43 4.32 4.47 24.47
C SER A 43 3.08 4.79 25.28
N ARG A 44 3.22 5.57 26.35
CA ARG A 44 2.09 6.36 26.86
C ARG A 44 1.56 7.19 25.67
N PRO A 45 0.24 7.26 25.43
CA PRO A 45 -0.29 8.15 24.40
C PRO A 45 0.23 9.54 24.73
N ARG A 46 1.08 10.08 23.86
CA ARG A 46 1.65 11.40 24.05
C ARG A 46 0.47 12.37 24.03
N GLN A 47 0.25 13.05 25.14
CA GLN A 47 -0.79 14.06 25.27
C GLN A 47 -0.32 15.28 24.47
N TYR A 48 -0.87 15.46 23.28
CA TYR A 48 -0.57 16.60 22.41
C TYR A 48 -1.57 17.72 22.65
N ASP A 49 -1.12 18.96 22.46
CA ASP A 49 -1.98 20.13 22.53
C ASP A 49 -2.97 20.11 21.35
N ASP A 50 -4.27 19.99 21.65
CA ASP A 50 -5.34 20.02 20.65
C ASP A 50 -5.39 21.37 19.92
N HIS A 51 -4.88 22.46 20.53
CA HIS A 51 -4.79 23.77 19.87
C HIS A 51 -3.89 23.72 18.64
N LEU A 52 -2.67 23.18 18.76
CA LEU A 52 -1.73 23.07 17.63
C LEU A 52 -2.29 22.16 16.52
N PHE A 53 -2.93 21.04 16.91
CA PHE A 53 -3.60 20.15 15.97
C PHE A 53 -4.67 20.91 15.17
N ARG A 54 -5.53 21.66 15.87
CA ARG A 54 -6.61 22.44 15.27
C ARG A 54 -6.08 23.55 14.36
N GLU A 55 -5.02 24.25 14.78
CA GLU A 55 -4.40 25.32 14.00
C GLU A 55 -3.76 24.79 12.71
N GLN A 56 -2.99 23.69 12.79
CA GLN A 56 -2.39 23.05 11.61
C GLN A 56 -3.46 22.59 10.60
N LEU A 57 -4.63 22.17 11.08
CA LEU A 57 -5.71 21.63 10.26
C LEU A 57 -6.87 22.62 10.06
N ALA A 58 -6.69 23.91 10.35
CA ALA A 58 -7.77 24.89 10.36
C ALA A 58 -8.56 24.92 9.04
N ARG A 59 -7.87 24.74 7.90
CA ARG A 59 -8.50 24.67 6.57
C ARG A 59 -9.34 23.41 6.37
N ASN A 60 -8.90 22.27 6.91
CA ASN A 60 -9.67 21.03 6.85
C ASN A 60 -10.92 21.13 7.73
N TYR A 61 -10.80 21.74 8.92
CA TYR A 61 -11.94 22.05 9.78
C TYR A 61 -12.94 22.99 9.10
N ALA A 62 -12.46 24.04 8.43
CA ALA A 62 -13.32 24.95 7.69
C ALA A 62 -14.05 24.26 6.52
N PHE A 63 -13.42 23.27 5.88
CA PHE A 63 -14.00 22.55 4.73
C PHE A 63 -14.94 21.40 5.14
N LEU A 64 -14.54 20.57 6.11
CA LEU A 64 -15.27 19.35 6.51
C LEU A 64 -16.14 19.53 7.75
N GLY A 65 -15.99 20.63 8.47
CA GLY A 65 -16.63 20.88 9.76
C GLY A 65 -16.08 20.01 10.89
N GLU A 66 -16.52 20.31 12.11
CA GLU A 66 -16.11 19.56 13.32
C GLU A 66 -16.46 18.07 13.22
N GLU A 67 -17.67 17.75 12.73
CA GLU A 67 -18.14 16.37 12.63
C GLU A 67 -17.35 15.55 11.60
N GLY A 68 -17.03 16.13 10.44
CA GLY A 68 -16.21 15.47 9.43
C GLY A 68 -14.79 15.18 9.96
N MET A 69 -14.19 16.15 10.65
CA MET A 69 -12.89 15.99 11.28
C MET A 69 -12.89 14.96 12.41
N ARG A 70 -13.97 14.92 13.22
CA ARG A 70 -14.15 13.89 14.26
C ARG A 70 -14.14 12.48 13.67
N LYS A 71 -14.93 12.24 12.62
CA LYS A 71 -14.97 10.95 11.92
C LYS A 71 -13.62 10.55 11.34
N ILE A 72 -12.86 11.51 10.80
CA ILE A 72 -11.51 11.27 10.25
C ILE A 72 -10.53 10.85 11.35
N LYS A 73 -10.57 11.51 12.53
CA LYS A 73 -9.71 11.16 13.67
C LYS A 73 -9.94 9.72 14.14
N GLU A 74 -11.19 9.26 14.10
CA GLU A 74 -11.62 7.93 14.57
C GLU A 74 -11.27 6.78 13.61
N GLN A 75 -10.83 7.08 12.38
CA GLN A 75 -10.51 6.02 11.43
C GLN A 75 -9.25 5.25 11.79
N TYR A 76 -9.28 3.95 11.53
CA TYR A 76 -8.10 3.10 11.51
C TYR A 76 -7.89 2.55 10.10
N ILE A 77 -6.88 3.11 9.42
CA ILE A 77 -6.63 2.81 8.01
C ILE A 77 -5.40 1.92 7.87
N VAL A 78 -5.55 0.79 7.16
CA VAL A 78 -4.44 -0.10 6.81
C VAL A 78 -4.09 0.13 5.34
N ILE A 79 -2.85 0.52 5.07
CA ILE A 79 -2.31 0.73 3.73
C ILE A 79 -1.36 -0.43 3.44
N VAL A 80 -1.66 -1.17 2.38
CA VAL A 80 -0.84 -2.29 1.91
C VAL A 80 -0.12 -1.85 0.65
N GLY A 81 1.21 -1.77 0.73
CA GLY A 81 2.07 -1.15 -0.27
C GLY A 81 2.44 0.28 0.14
N ALA A 82 3.74 0.53 0.25
CA ALA A 82 4.39 1.79 0.58
C ALA A 82 5.25 2.30 -0.59
N GLY A 83 4.94 1.86 -1.81
CA GLY A 83 5.61 2.31 -3.03
C GLY A 83 5.13 3.68 -3.51
N GLU A 84 5.08 3.83 -4.83
CA GLU A 84 4.78 5.08 -5.53
C GLU A 84 3.38 5.66 -5.30
N VAL A 85 2.37 4.83 -4.98
CA VAL A 85 1.00 5.32 -4.68
C VAL A 85 0.78 5.40 -3.18
N GLY A 86 1.09 4.31 -2.46
CA GLY A 86 0.78 4.19 -1.03
C GLY A 86 1.51 5.21 -0.15
N SER A 87 2.72 5.62 -0.54
CA SER A 87 3.47 6.67 0.15
C SER A 87 2.72 8.02 0.14
N TRP A 88 2.14 8.40 -1.00
CA TRP A 88 1.31 9.61 -1.13
C TRP A 88 -0.01 9.50 -0.40
N VAL A 89 -0.69 8.33 -0.47
CA VAL A 89 -1.92 8.09 0.29
C VAL A 89 -1.66 8.30 1.78
N CYS A 90 -0.65 7.61 2.32
CA CYS A 90 -0.29 7.68 3.74
C CYS A 90 0.02 9.12 4.16
N THR A 91 0.83 9.80 3.36
CA THR A 91 1.24 11.18 3.63
C THR A 91 0.04 12.11 3.72
N MET A 92 -0.86 12.07 2.73
CA MET A 92 -1.97 13.02 2.69
C MET A 92 -3.04 12.69 3.73
N LEU A 93 -3.27 11.42 4.06
CA LEU A 93 -4.17 11.03 5.15
C LEU A 93 -3.68 11.55 6.50
N ILE A 94 -2.41 11.33 6.84
CA ILE A 94 -1.80 11.84 8.08
C ILE A 94 -1.85 13.37 8.14
N ARG A 95 -1.49 14.03 7.04
CA ARG A 95 -1.53 15.50 6.93
C ARG A 95 -2.95 16.07 6.97
N SER A 96 -3.97 15.23 6.80
CA SER A 96 -5.37 15.64 6.84
C SER A 96 -6.06 15.36 8.17
N GLY A 97 -5.35 14.78 9.15
CA GLY A 97 -5.86 14.55 10.49
C GLY A 97 -6.19 13.10 10.83
N CYS A 98 -5.94 12.14 9.93
CA CYS A 98 -6.00 10.72 10.29
C CYS A 98 -4.95 10.44 11.38
N GLN A 99 -5.39 9.85 12.49
CA GLN A 99 -4.51 9.61 13.63
C GLN A 99 -3.93 8.20 13.63
N LYS A 100 -4.67 7.20 13.14
CA LYS A 100 -4.24 5.81 13.24
C LYS A 100 -4.06 5.17 11.87
N ILE A 101 -2.81 4.88 11.51
CA ILE A 101 -2.48 4.23 10.23
C ILE A 101 -1.52 3.07 10.45
N MET A 102 -1.81 1.94 9.81
CA MET A 102 -0.84 0.85 9.65
C MET A 102 -0.37 0.79 8.20
N ILE A 103 0.94 0.68 8.00
CA ILE A 103 1.59 0.56 6.70
C ILE A 103 2.27 -0.80 6.63
N ILE A 104 1.96 -1.57 5.59
CA ILE A 104 2.50 -2.91 5.35
C ILE A 104 3.21 -2.90 4.01
N ASP A 105 4.52 -3.12 4.00
CA ASP A 105 5.30 -3.27 2.77
C ASP A 105 6.62 -4.01 3.08
N PRO A 106 7.00 -5.05 2.31
CA PRO A 106 8.23 -5.81 2.54
C PRO A 106 9.50 -5.12 2.04
N GLU A 107 9.39 -4.11 1.19
CA GLU A 107 10.49 -3.58 0.39
C GLU A 107 11.29 -2.49 1.11
N ASN A 108 12.51 -2.30 0.62
CA ASN A 108 13.38 -1.20 0.99
C ASN A 108 13.35 -0.12 -0.08
N ILE A 109 13.74 1.09 0.30
CA ILE A 109 13.95 2.20 -0.63
C ILE A 109 15.09 1.84 -1.60
N SER A 110 14.78 1.86 -2.89
CA SER A 110 15.75 1.71 -3.98
C SER A 110 16.09 3.07 -4.60
N ILE A 111 17.06 3.10 -5.52
CA ILE A 111 17.37 4.31 -6.31
C ILE A 111 16.14 4.71 -7.12
N ASP A 112 15.47 3.75 -7.76
CA ASP A 112 14.28 4.01 -8.57
C ASP A 112 13.19 4.63 -7.71
N SER A 113 13.02 4.21 -6.45
CA SER A 113 12.02 4.79 -5.54
C SER A 113 12.11 6.32 -5.39
N LEU A 114 13.27 6.94 -5.66
CA LEU A 114 13.46 8.39 -5.53
C LEU A 114 12.70 9.21 -6.59
N ASN A 115 12.25 8.59 -7.69
CA ASN A 115 11.49 9.29 -8.73
C ASN A 115 10.00 9.48 -8.37
N THR A 116 9.45 8.63 -7.49
CA THR A 116 7.99 8.50 -7.28
C THR A 116 7.58 8.45 -5.81
N HIS A 117 8.43 7.96 -4.90
CA HIS A 117 8.10 7.84 -3.48
C HIS A 117 8.07 9.23 -2.80
N CYS A 118 6.98 9.54 -2.10
CA CYS A 118 6.69 10.93 -1.68
C CYS A 118 7.73 11.61 -0.78
N CYS A 119 8.48 10.84 0.04
CA CYS A 119 9.40 11.39 1.05
C CYS A 119 10.79 10.77 1.04
N ALA A 120 11.08 9.88 0.07
CA ALA A 120 12.35 9.18 0.03
C ALA A 120 13.48 10.15 -0.35
N VAL A 121 14.63 10.03 0.31
CA VAL A 121 15.85 10.79 -0.04
C VAL A 121 17.03 9.85 -0.24
N LEU A 122 18.12 10.33 -0.84
CA LEU A 122 19.33 9.55 -1.11
C LEU A 122 19.87 8.81 0.12
N SER A 123 19.78 9.42 1.31
CA SER A 123 20.23 8.82 2.57
C SER A 123 19.35 7.68 3.10
N ASP A 124 18.19 7.45 2.48
CA ASP A 124 17.25 6.40 2.88
C ASP A 124 17.36 5.13 2.05
N ILE A 125 18.20 5.12 1.00
CA ILE A 125 18.46 3.92 0.19
C ILE A 125 18.85 2.75 1.09
N GLY A 126 18.18 1.61 0.90
CA GLY A 126 18.37 0.39 1.68
C GLY A 126 17.58 0.32 2.99
N LYS A 127 16.91 1.40 3.43
CA LYS A 127 16.00 1.36 4.59
C LYS A 127 14.63 0.83 4.19
N PRO A 128 13.89 0.16 5.09
CA PRO A 128 12.50 -0.25 4.83
C PRO A 128 11.60 0.94 4.48
N LYS A 129 10.81 0.83 3.39
CA LYS A 129 9.92 1.90 2.92
C LYS A 129 8.96 2.36 4.02
N VAL A 130 8.34 1.41 4.71
CA VAL A 130 7.42 1.66 5.83
C VAL A 130 8.06 2.46 6.97
N GLN A 131 9.36 2.26 7.21
CA GLN A 131 10.07 2.92 8.30
C GLN A 131 10.46 4.35 7.91
N CYS A 132 10.90 4.55 6.66
CA CYS A 132 11.13 5.88 6.09
C CYS A 132 9.87 6.76 6.21
N LEU A 133 8.70 6.23 5.77
CA LEU A 133 7.42 6.92 5.91
C LEU A 133 7.08 7.24 7.36
N LYS A 134 7.16 6.25 8.25
CA LYS A 134 6.86 6.44 9.67
C LYS A 134 7.73 7.53 10.29
N GLU A 135 9.04 7.50 10.06
CA GLU A 135 9.98 8.47 10.61
C GLU A 135 9.74 9.88 10.06
N HIS A 136 9.45 9.99 8.76
CA HIS A 136 9.15 11.27 8.13
C HIS A 136 7.82 11.85 8.65
N LEU A 137 6.75 11.06 8.65
CA LEU A 137 5.40 11.51 9.02
C LEU A 137 5.27 11.78 10.53
N SER A 138 6.00 11.06 11.37
CA SER A 138 6.03 11.33 12.82
C SER A 138 6.61 12.72 13.15
N LYS A 139 7.40 13.32 12.25
CA LYS A 139 7.88 14.71 12.39
C LYS A 139 6.82 15.74 12.00
N ILE A 140 5.90 15.37 11.11
CA ILE A 140 4.85 16.25 10.57
C ILE A 140 3.61 16.24 11.46
N ALA A 141 3.23 15.07 11.96
CA ALA A 141 2.01 14.84 12.72
C ALA A 141 2.35 13.93 13.91
N PRO A 142 3.01 14.45 14.95
CA PRO A 142 3.49 13.63 16.05
C PRO A 142 2.35 12.95 16.83
N TRP A 143 1.13 13.51 16.77
CA TRP A 143 -0.11 12.92 17.30
C TRP A 143 -0.59 11.66 16.59
N SER A 144 -0.04 11.33 15.43
CA SER A 144 -0.43 10.12 14.71
C SER A 144 0.27 8.86 15.26
N GLU A 145 -0.52 7.82 15.45
CA GLU A 145 -0.07 6.45 15.68
C GLU A 145 0.19 5.77 14.33
N ILE A 146 1.44 5.79 13.89
CA ILE A 146 1.88 5.12 12.66
C ILE A 146 2.53 3.78 12.99
N LYS A 147 1.91 2.69 12.54
CA LYS A 147 2.42 1.33 12.67
C LYS A 147 3.08 0.91 11.37
N ALA A 148 4.36 0.55 11.43
CA ALA A 148 5.14 0.13 10.27
C ALA A 148 5.42 -1.38 10.35
N ARG A 149 5.00 -2.13 9.33
CA ARG A 149 5.19 -3.58 9.25
C ARG A 149 5.98 -3.91 7.98
N ALA A 150 7.28 -4.15 8.14
CA ALA A 150 8.18 -4.54 7.06
C ALA A 150 7.98 -6.03 6.69
N LYS A 151 6.81 -6.39 6.16
CA LYS A 151 6.40 -7.76 5.84
C LYS A 151 5.56 -7.80 4.58
N ALA A 152 5.67 -8.89 3.83
CA ALA A 152 4.80 -9.15 2.69
C ALA A 152 3.43 -9.62 3.17
N TRP A 153 2.38 -9.16 2.49
CA TRP A 153 1.02 -9.66 2.68
C TRP A 153 0.87 -10.94 1.82
N THR A 154 0.63 -12.08 2.48
CA THR A 154 0.22 -13.38 1.87
C THR A 154 -1.01 -14.03 2.53
N LYS A 155 -1.83 -14.84 1.82
CA LYS A 155 -3.18 -15.27 2.32
C LYS A 155 -3.14 -15.90 3.71
N GLY A 156 -2.08 -16.63 4.00
CA GLY A 156 -1.85 -17.26 5.30
C GLY A 156 -1.49 -16.33 6.45
N ASN A 157 -1.05 -15.09 6.21
CA ASN A 157 -0.71 -14.12 7.27
C ASN A 157 -1.69 -12.95 7.37
N SER A 158 -2.75 -12.94 6.54
CA SER A 158 -3.75 -11.86 6.44
C SER A 158 -4.31 -11.41 7.79
N HIS A 159 -4.88 -12.36 8.55
CA HIS A 159 -5.49 -12.11 9.84
C HIS A 159 -4.47 -11.59 10.87
N ASP A 160 -3.34 -12.27 11.00
CA ASP A 160 -2.30 -11.90 11.97
C ASP A 160 -1.62 -10.57 11.64
N LEU A 161 -1.58 -10.18 10.37
CA LEU A 161 -0.93 -8.94 9.94
C LEU A 161 -1.86 -7.74 10.09
N ILE A 162 -3.15 -7.90 9.76
CA ILE A 162 -4.16 -6.83 9.82
C ILE A 162 -4.68 -6.65 11.25
N PHE A 163 -4.96 -7.75 11.96
CA PHE A 163 -5.52 -7.74 13.32
C PHE A 163 -4.46 -7.98 14.42
N ALA A 164 -3.16 -7.85 14.11
CA ALA A 164 -2.06 -8.12 15.03
C ALA A 164 -2.23 -7.51 16.43
N ASP A 165 -2.84 -6.32 16.47
CA ASP A 165 -2.97 -5.51 17.68
C ASP A 165 -4.38 -5.58 18.30
N GLY A 166 -5.22 -6.52 17.86
CA GLY A 166 -6.59 -6.72 18.36
C GLY A 166 -7.61 -5.69 17.87
N GLU A 167 -7.20 -4.76 17.02
CA GLU A 167 -8.05 -3.69 16.49
C GLU A 167 -8.45 -3.98 15.04
N SER A 168 -9.72 -3.74 14.71
CA SER A 168 -10.25 -3.94 13.37
C SER A 168 -10.09 -2.66 12.53
N PRO A 169 -9.51 -2.72 11.33
CA PRO A 169 -9.43 -1.54 10.47
C PRO A 169 -10.81 -1.15 9.96
N THR A 170 -11.05 0.16 9.87
CA THR A 170 -12.24 0.69 9.21
C THR A 170 -12.07 0.72 7.70
N PHE A 171 -10.82 0.84 7.22
CA PHE A 171 -10.51 0.98 5.81
C PHE A 171 -9.23 0.23 5.44
N ILE A 172 -9.25 -0.43 4.29
CA ILE A 172 -8.05 -0.98 3.63
C ILE A 172 -7.78 -0.22 2.35
N VAL A 173 -6.53 0.21 2.17
CA VAL A 173 -6.02 0.77 0.93
C VAL A 173 -5.05 -0.21 0.31
N ASP A 174 -5.40 -0.72 -0.86
CA ASP A 174 -4.53 -1.59 -1.64
C ASP A 174 -3.71 -0.77 -2.65
N CYS A 175 -2.41 -0.73 -2.41
CA CYS A 175 -1.39 -0.17 -3.28
C CYS A 175 -0.35 -1.23 -3.67
N LEU A 176 -0.73 -2.51 -3.67
CA LEU A 176 0.13 -3.60 -4.13
C LEU A 176 0.37 -3.52 -5.64
N ASP A 177 1.56 -3.93 -6.03
CA ASP A 177 2.02 -4.13 -7.40
C ASP A 177 1.72 -5.55 -7.90
N ASN A 178 1.84 -6.56 -7.01
CA ASN A 178 1.61 -7.96 -7.36
C ASN A 178 0.13 -8.28 -7.54
N LEU A 179 -0.22 -8.79 -8.73
CA LEU A 179 -1.60 -9.03 -9.12
C LEU A 179 -2.31 -10.11 -8.29
N GLU A 180 -1.64 -11.21 -7.93
CA GLU A 180 -2.26 -12.28 -7.12
C GLU A 180 -2.52 -11.81 -5.69
N SER A 181 -1.52 -11.19 -5.06
CA SER A 181 -1.63 -10.66 -3.70
C SER A 181 -2.70 -9.57 -3.61
N LYS A 182 -2.81 -8.73 -4.65
CA LYS A 182 -3.89 -7.75 -4.81
C LYS A 182 -5.27 -8.39 -4.82
N VAL A 183 -5.48 -9.42 -5.65
CA VAL A 183 -6.78 -10.12 -5.71
C VAL A 183 -7.10 -10.81 -4.38
N ASP A 184 -6.11 -11.42 -3.74
CA ASP A 184 -6.28 -12.05 -2.42
C ASP A 184 -6.68 -11.03 -1.34
N LEU A 185 -6.06 -9.84 -1.33
CA LEU A 185 -6.41 -8.77 -0.42
C LEU A 185 -7.82 -8.23 -0.66
N LEU A 186 -8.20 -8.04 -1.92
CA LEU A 186 -9.53 -7.55 -2.28
C LEU A 186 -10.63 -8.56 -1.94
N GLU A 187 -10.39 -9.85 -2.20
CA GLU A 187 -11.29 -10.93 -1.76
C GLU A 187 -11.42 -10.94 -0.24
N TYR A 188 -10.29 -10.83 0.48
CA TYR A 188 -10.27 -10.82 1.94
C TYR A 188 -11.09 -9.65 2.51
N ALA A 189 -10.87 -8.42 2.03
CA ALA A 189 -11.61 -7.25 2.49
C ALA A 189 -13.11 -7.37 2.22
N HIS A 190 -13.48 -7.86 1.03
CA HIS A 190 -14.88 -8.08 0.65
C HIS A 190 -15.58 -9.09 1.56
N HIS A 191 -14.96 -10.24 1.84
CA HIS A 191 -15.55 -11.27 2.72
C HIS A 191 -15.65 -10.82 4.17
N ASN A 192 -14.69 -10.04 4.66
CA ASN A 192 -14.70 -9.50 6.02
C ASN A 192 -15.52 -8.20 6.15
N LYS A 193 -16.15 -7.73 5.07
CA LYS A 193 -16.96 -6.49 5.03
C LYS A 193 -16.17 -5.25 5.49
N ILE A 194 -14.89 -5.20 5.15
CA ILE A 194 -14.03 -4.05 5.40
C ILE A 194 -14.06 -3.18 4.15
N ASP A 195 -14.32 -1.88 4.33
CA ASP A 195 -14.28 -0.93 3.22
C ASP A 195 -12.88 -0.93 2.58
N VAL A 196 -12.84 -1.02 1.25
CA VAL A 196 -11.58 -1.12 0.50
C VAL A 196 -11.57 -0.22 -0.72
N ILE A 197 -10.41 0.37 -0.98
CA ILE A 197 -10.08 0.99 -2.27
C ILE A 197 -8.77 0.45 -2.78
N SER A 198 -8.71 0.17 -4.08
CA SER A 198 -7.51 -0.35 -4.72
C SER A 198 -6.99 0.56 -5.81
N SER A 199 -5.67 0.75 -5.84
CA SER A 199 -4.96 1.34 -6.97
C SER A 199 -4.77 0.32 -8.07
N MET A 200 -5.20 0.66 -9.28
CA MET A 200 -5.01 -0.14 -10.48
C MET A 200 -3.74 0.32 -11.24
N GLY A 201 -3.67 0.08 -12.55
CA GLY A 201 -2.48 0.35 -13.35
C GLY A 201 -2.24 1.84 -13.57
N VAL A 202 -1.13 2.35 -13.05
CA VAL A 202 -0.66 3.74 -13.23
C VAL A 202 0.36 3.87 -14.35
N ALA A 203 1.15 2.83 -14.56
CA ALA A 203 2.25 2.85 -15.53
C ALA A 203 1.77 3.19 -16.94
N THR A 204 2.66 3.81 -17.73
CA THR A 204 2.42 4.27 -19.11
C THR A 204 1.32 5.33 -19.31
N LYS A 205 0.72 5.84 -18.23
CA LYS A 205 -0.29 6.91 -18.26
C LYS A 205 0.36 8.28 -18.12
N SER A 206 -0.30 9.31 -18.65
CA SER A 206 0.22 10.68 -18.67
C SER A 206 -0.86 11.75 -18.46
N ASP A 207 -2.13 11.42 -18.68
CA ASP A 207 -3.22 12.39 -18.61
C ASP A 207 -3.91 12.34 -17.23
N PRO A 208 -3.68 13.34 -16.36
CA PRO A 208 -4.27 13.35 -15.03
C PRO A 208 -5.78 13.62 -15.03
N THR A 209 -6.32 14.19 -16.11
CA THR A 209 -7.75 14.53 -16.22
C THR A 209 -8.63 13.30 -16.39
N ARG A 210 -8.04 12.15 -16.70
CA ARG A 210 -8.72 10.88 -16.96
C ARG A 210 -8.69 9.91 -15.78
N VAL A 211 -8.11 10.32 -14.65
CA VAL A 211 -8.15 9.57 -13.40
C VAL A 211 -9.57 9.57 -12.86
N SER A 212 -10.07 8.42 -12.46
CA SER A 212 -11.43 8.23 -11.97
C SER A 212 -11.47 7.17 -10.89
N ILE A 213 -12.42 7.33 -9.96
CA ILE A 213 -12.68 6.37 -8.89
C ILE A 213 -14.10 5.87 -9.07
N ASN A 214 -14.25 4.57 -9.31
CA ASN A 214 -15.54 3.90 -9.47
C ASN A 214 -15.44 2.44 -9.01
N ASP A 215 -16.54 1.70 -9.06
CA ASP A 215 -16.53 0.25 -8.85
C ASP A 215 -15.64 -0.48 -9.88
N ILE A 216 -14.99 -1.57 -9.47
CA ILE A 216 -14.14 -2.40 -10.32
C ILE A 216 -14.86 -2.86 -11.59
N SER A 217 -16.18 -3.10 -11.54
CA SER A 217 -16.97 -3.45 -12.72
C SER A 217 -17.00 -2.35 -13.77
N MET A 218 -16.86 -1.09 -13.37
CA MET A 218 -16.96 0.13 -14.19
C MET A 218 -15.63 0.59 -14.79
N THR A 219 -14.54 -0.18 -14.61
CA THR A 219 -13.22 0.15 -15.16
C THR A 219 -13.11 -0.11 -16.67
N GLU A 220 -12.39 0.78 -17.37
CA GLU A 220 -12.18 0.78 -18.83
C GLU A 220 -10.73 1.14 -19.16
N PHE A 221 -10.23 0.69 -20.32
CA PHE A 221 -8.89 1.01 -20.86
C PHE A 221 -7.69 0.77 -19.91
N ASP A 222 -7.85 -0.12 -18.94
CA ASP A 222 -6.78 -0.54 -18.02
C ASP A 222 -6.64 -2.08 -17.99
N PRO A 223 -5.50 -2.63 -18.46
CA PRO A 223 -5.22 -4.07 -18.42
C PRO A 223 -5.18 -4.66 -17.01
N ILE A 224 -4.65 -3.93 -16.02
CA ILE A 224 -4.55 -4.41 -14.64
C ILE A 224 -5.96 -4.53 -14.06
N SER A 225 -6.77 -3.47 -14.17
CA SER A 225 -8.19 -3.51 -13.82
C SER A 225 -8.93 -4.67 -14.48
N ARG A 226 -8.67 -4.92 -15.78
CA ARG A 226 -9.29 -6.04 -16.52
C ARG A 226 -8.92 -7.40 -15.92
N CYS A 227 -7.63 -7.63 -15.62
CA CYS A 227 -7.20 -8.89 -15.03
C CYS A 227 -7.73 -9.07 -13.60
N VAL A 228 -7.64 -8.04 -12.75
CA VAL A 228 -8.18 -8.05 -11.38
C VAL A 228 -9.67 -8.37 -11.41
N ARG A 229 -10.45 -7.64 -12.21
CA ARG A 229 -11.89 -7.85 -12.38
C ARG A 229 -12.21 -9.28 -12.82
N ARG A 230 -11.46 -9.84 -13.77
CA ARG A 230 -11.69 -11.21 -14.25
C ARG A 230 -11.40 -12.25 -13.19
N LYS A 231 -10.31 -12.08 -12.43
CA LYS A 231 -9.95 -12.98 -11.32
C LYS A 231 -10.97 -12.90 -10.18
N LEU A 232 -11.40 -11.71 -9.79
CA LEU A 232 -12.45 -11.50 -8.79
C LEU A 232 -13.78 -12.14 -9.20
N ARG A 233 -14.20 -11.98 -10.46
CA ARG A 233 -15.42 -12.63 -10.99
C ARG A 233 -15.36 -14.15 -10.90
N LYS A 234 -14.19 -14.76 -11.17
CA LYS A 234 -13.98 -16.20 -11.00
C LYS A 234 -14.10 -16.64 -9.53
N ARG A 235 -13.89 -15.73 -8.58
CA ARG A 235 -14.07 -15.94 -7.13
C ARG A 235 -15.47 -15.54 -6.64
N GLY A 236 -16.39 -15.19 -7.54
CA GLY A 236 -17.78 -14.81 -7.19
C GLY A 236 -17.98 -13.34 -6.87
N ILE A 237 -16.96 -12.48 -7.01
CA ILE A 237 -17.02 -11.06 -6.68
C ILE A 237 -17.11 -10.25 -7.99
N ALA A 238 -18.30 -9.71 -8.28
CA ALA A 238 -18.55 -8.96 -9.51
C ALA A 238 -18.49 -7.43 -9.33
N THR A 239 -18.91 -6.94 -8.16
CA THR A 239 -19.08 -5.52 -7.79
C THR A 239 -18.84 -5.33 -6.30
N GLY A 240 -18.82 -4.09 -5.83
CA GLY A 240 -18.66 -3.72 -4.42
C GLY A 240 -17.21 -3.45 -4.02
N ILE A 241 -16.33 -3.17 -4.99
CA ILE A 241 -14.92 -2.84 -4.73
C ILE A 241 -14.60 -1.54 -5.47
N SER A 242 -14.35 -0.48 -4.70
CA SER A 242 -13.93 0.81 -5.24
C SER A 242 -12.49 0.74 -5.73
N VAL A 243 -12.22 1.30 -6.90
CA VAL A 243 -10.87 1.33 -7.48
C VAL A 243 -10.58 2.67 -8.12
N VAL A 244 -9.32 3.11 -8.04
CA VAL A 244 -8.80 4.22 -8.83
C VAL A 244 -8.10 3.69 -10.08
N PHE A 245 -8.42 4.29 -11.22
CA PHE A 245 -7.89 3.90 -12.51
C PHE A 245 -7.90 5.10 -13.47
N SER A 246 -7.20 4.98 -14.60
CA SER A 246 -7.24 6.00 -15.65
C SER A 246 -7.94 5.46 -16.90
N ASN A 247 -8.91 6.24 -17.37
CA ASN A 247 -9.62 6.01 -18.64
C ASN A 247 -8.78 6.38 -19.88
N GLU A 248 -7.53 6.81 -19.72
CA GLU A 248 -6.59 7.06 -20.82
C GLU A 248 -6.35 5.78 -21.61
N MET A 249 -6.47 5.85 -22.94
CA MET A 249 -6.04 4.74 -23.78
C MET A 249 -4.52 4.62 -23.69
N LEU A 250 -4.02 3.40 -23.72
CA LEU A 250 -2.58 3.16 -23.72
C LEU A 250 -1.96 3.81 -24.96
N ASP A 251 -0.78 4.41 -24.79
CA ASP A 251 -0.03 4.99 -25.91
C ASP A 251 0.33 3.86 -26.89
N PRO A 252 -0.11 3.89 -28.16
CA PRO A 252 0.21 2.85 -29.13
C PRO A 252 1.71 2.63 -29.33
N ARG A 253 2.55 3.66 -29.05
CA ARG A 253 4.01 3.54 -29.09
C ARG A 253 4.58 2.63 -27.99
N ARG A 254 3.74 2.28 -27.02
CA ARG A 254 4.09 1.47 -25.83
C ARG A 254 3.24 0.20 -25.74
N ASP A 255 2.41 -0.08 -26.75
CA ASP A 255 1.53 -1.26 -26.76
C ASP A 255 2.31 -2.57 -26.74
N ASP A 256 3.49 -2.62 -27.38
CA ASP A 256 4.35 -3.81 -27.38
C ASP A 256 4.76 -4.22 -25.95
N ILE A 257 4.91 -3.24 -25.04
CA ILE A 257 5.31 -3.45 -23.64
C ILE A 257 4.15 -4.02 -22.81
N LEU A 258 2.89 -3.72 -23.20
CA LEU A 258 1.67 -4.10 -22.47
C LEU A 258 0.94 -5.30 -23.11
N SER A 259 1.30 -5.65 -24.35
CA SER A 259 0.88 -6.86 -25.04
C SER A 259 1.03 -8.18 -24.25
N PRO A 260 1.97 -8.33 -23.28
CA PRO A 260 2.11 -9.56 -22.51
C PRO A 260 1.11 -9.76 -21.36
N ILE A 261 0.18 -8.83 -21.10
CA ILE A 261 -0.77 -8.91 -19.97
C ILE A 261 -1.91 -9.90 -20.29
N ASP A 262 -1.53 -11.16 -20.47
CA ASP A 262 -2.45 -12.28 -20.62
C ASP A 262 -2.80 -12.84 -19.25
N CYS A 263 -4.04 -12.60 -18.83
CA CYS A 263 -4.55 -13.00 -17.51
C CYS A 263 -4.71 -14.54 -17.33
N GLU A 264 -4.24 -15.41 -18.26
CA GLU A 264 -4.54 -16.86 -18.30
C GLU A 264 -3.39 -17.80 -17.92
N HIS A 265 -2.13 -17.45 -18.14
CA HIS A 265 -1.04 -18.43 -18.05
C HIS A 265 -0.32 -18.43 -16.69
N ARG A 266 -0.64 -19.42 -15.83
CA ARG A 266 -0.08 -19.58 -14.48
C ARG A 266 1.45 -19.75 -14.39
N ALA A 267 2.10 -20.31 -15.42
CA ALA A 267 3.50 -20.74 -15.35
C ALA A 267 4.53 -19.61 -15.61
N ILE A 268 4.11 -18.46 -16.13
CA ILE A 268 5.00 -17.36 -16.56
C ILE A 268 4.83 -16.12 -15.65
N ASN A 269 4.08 -16.25 -14.55
CA ASN A 269 3.63 -15.10 -13.75
C ASN A 269 4.75 -14.42 -12.97
N ALA A 270 5.76 -15.12 -12.43
CA ALA A 270 6.80 -14.46 -11.64
C ALA A 270 7.67 -13.52 -12.49
N VAL A 271 8.08 -13.96 -13.69
CA VAL A 271 8.88 -13.15 -14.63
C VAL A 271 8.04 -12.02 -15.25
N ARG A 272 6.73 -12.25 -15.44
CA ARG A 272 5.80 -11.24 -15.98
C ARG A 272 5.36 -10.19 -14.96
N ASP A 273 5.10 -10.59 -13.71
CA ASP A 273 4.84 -9.67 -12.60
C ASP A 273 6.06 -8.76 -12.38
N GLU A 274 7.27 -9.30 -12.53
CA GLU A 274 8.49 -8.50 -12.51
C GLU A 274 8.54 -7.52 -13.69
N ALA A 275 8.23 -7.95 -14.92
CA ALA A 275 8.19 -7.05 -16.08
C ALA A 275 7.11 -5.96 -15.95
N LEU A 276 5.98 -6.24 -15.29
CA LEU A 276 4.93 -5.26 -14.99
C LEU A 276 5.38 -4.21 -13.97
N ARG A 277 6.28 -4.55 -13.04
CA ARG A 277 6.89 -3.60 -12.09
C ARG A 277 7.85 -2.63 -12.75
N HIS A 278 8.43 -2.99 -13.89
CA HIS A 278 9.43 -2.18 -14.61
C HIS A 278 8.82 -1.43 -15.81
N LEU A 279 7.50 -1.27 -15.85
CA LEU A 279 6.86 -0.44 -16.86
C LEU A 279 7.28 1.03 -16.68
N PRO A 280 7.48 1.79 -17.77
CA PRO A 280 7.85 3.18 -17.66
C PRO A 280 6.70 3.99 -17.06
N GLU A 281 7.02 4.75 -16.01
CA GLU A 281 6.08 5.56 -15.26
C GLU A 281 6.56 7.02 -15.18
N LEU A 282 5.58 7.93 -15.14
CA LEU A 282 5.84 9.34 -14.86
C LEU A 282 5.41 9.59 -13.42
N GLY A 283 6.35 9.89 -12.53
CA GLY A 283 6.12 9.96 -11.07
C GLY A 283 5.01 10.90 -10.59
N THR A 284 4.57 11.85 -11.43
CA THR A 284 3.39 12.66 -11.15
C THR A 284 2.09 11.85 -11.13
N MET A 285 1.95 10.84 -12.00
CA MET A 285 0.73 10.03 -12.10
C MET A 285 0.47 9.18 -10.85
N PRO A 286 1.45 8.44 -10.30
CA PRO A 286 1.29 7.72 -9.03
C PRO A 286 0.93 8.64 -7.86
N GLY A 287 1.57 9.81 -7.80
CA GLY A 287 1.22 10.85 -6.84
C GLY A 287 -0.24 11.29 -6.97
N ILE A 288 -0.73 11.52 -8.18
CA ILE A 288 -2.12 11.89 -8.46
C ILE A 288 -3.09 10.76 -8.07
N PHE A 289 -2.75 9.51 -8.34
CA PHE A 289 -3.54 8.35 -7.89
C PHE A 289 -3.62 8.31 -6.37
N GLY A 290 -2.50 8.46 -5.68
CA GLY A 290 -2.45 8.44 -4.22
C GLY A 290 -3.22 9.60 -3.59
N LEU A 291 -3.11 10.81 -4.14
CA LEU A 291 -3.87 11.98 -3.70
C LEU A 291 -5.37 11.84 -3.99
N SER A 292 -5.74 11.22 -5.11
CA SER A 292 -7.14 10.93 -5.45
C SER A 292 -7.75 9.94 -4.47
N ILE A 293 -7.04 8.85 -4.14
CA ILE A 293 -7.45 7.88 -3.12
C ILE A 293 -7.62 8.58 -1.77
N ALA A 294 -6.63 9.35 -1.31
CA ALA A 294 -6.70 10.03 -0.03
C ALA A 294 -7.89 10.98 0.06
N THR A 295 -8.11 11.79 -0.99
CA THR A 295 -9.25 12.71 -1.08
C THR A 295 -10.57 11.97 -1.02
N TRP A 296 -10.69 10.86 -1.75
CA TRP A 296 -11.89 10.03 -1.77
C TRP A 296 -12.16 9.39 -0.41
N ILE A 297 -11.14 8.88 0.29
CA ILE A 297 -11.30 8.34 1.66
C ILE A 297 -11.77 9.43 2.61
N LEU A 298 -11.13 10.61 2.60
CA LEU A 298 -11.46 11.71 3.50
C LEU A 298 -12.90 12.20 3.29
N THR A 299 -13.33 12.34 2.04
CA THR A 299 -14.70 12.77 1.69
C THR A 299 -15.74 11.69 2.03
N LYS A 300 -15.46 10.41 1.71
CA LYS A 300 -16.33 9.27 2.07
C LYS A 300 -16.52 9.15 3.58
N VAL A 301 -15.43 9.21 4.35
CA VAL A 301 -15.46 9.07 5.82
C VAL A 301 -16.15 10.26 6.49
N SER A 302 -15.84 11.48 6.07
CA SER A 302 -16.48 12.68 6.64
C SER A 302 -17.97 12.75 6.33
N GLY A 303 -18.42 12.06 5.26
CA GLY A 303 -19.77 12.17 4.73
C GLY A 303 -19.96 13.40 3.85
N TYR A 304 -18.86 13.95 3.31
CA TYR A 304 -18.92 15.06 2.37
C TYR A 304 -19.55 14.60 1.05
N PRO A 305 -20.53 15.33 0.51
CA PRO A 305 -21.25 14.90 -0.69
C PRO A 305 -20.30 14.88 -1.90
N MET A 306 -20.09 13.70 -2.48
CA MET A 306 -19.39 13.53 -3.74
C MET A 306 -20.37 12.98 -4.77
N LYS A 307 -20.49 13.64 -5.93
CA LYS A 307 -21.23 13.07 -7.06
C LYS A 307 -20.35 12.00 -7.68
N GLU A 308 -20.87 10.78 -7.77
CA GLU A 308 -20.19 9.71 -8.51
C GLU A 308 -20.16 10.06 -9.99
N ASN A 309 -19.01 9.88 -10.63
CA ASN A 309 -18.91 10.02 -12.07
C ASN A 309 -19.53 8.78 -12.72
N GLU A 310 -20.80 8.87 -13.07
CA GLU A 310 -21.44 7.89 -13.94
C GLU A 310 -20.60 7.73 -15.21
N VAL A 311 -20.06 6.54 -15.45
CA VAL A 311 -19.45 6.21 -16.74
C VAL A 311 -20.60 6.10 -17.77
N LYS A 312 -21.08 7.27 -18.24
CA LYS A 312 -22.24 7.43 -19.13
C LYS A 312 -22.14 6.65 -20.43
N ASN A 313 -20.94 6.23 -20.81
CA ASN A 313 -20.68 5.61 -22.11
C ASN A 313 -21.21 4.19 -22.20
N ARG A 314 -21.35 3.45 -21.09
CA ARG A 314 -21.76 2.04 -21.17
C ARG A 314 -23.25 1.84 -21.44
N LEU A 315 -24.11 2.56 -20.73
CA LEU A 315 -25.56 2.47 -20.94
C LEU A 315 -25.92 2.90 -22.37
N LYS A 316 -25.40 4.05 -22.83
CA LYS A 316 -25.61 4.51 -24.21
C LYS A 316 -25.09 3.55 -25.27
N PHE A 317 -23.97 2.89 -25.02
CA PHE A 317 -23.42 1.87 -25.92
C PHE A 317 -24.28 0.60 -25.95
N TYR A 318 -24.75 0.12 -24.79
CA TYR A 318 -25.68 -1.02 -24.74
C TYR A 318 -27.03 -0.69 -25.37
N ASP A 319 -27.54 0.52 -25.17
CA ASP A 319 -28.76 1.01 -25.81
C ASP A 319 -28.60 1.07 -27.34
N SER A 320 -27.46 1.58 -27.83
CA SER A 320 -27.12 1.61 -29.24
C SER A 320 -26.99 0.21 -29.86
N ILE A 321 -26.34 -0.73 -29.15
CA ILE A 321 -26.28 -2.14 -29.55
C ILE A 321 -27.67 -2.77 -29.57
N LEU A 322 -28.48 -2.53 -28.53
CA LEU A 322 -29.83 -3.06 -28.42
C LEU A 322 -30.74 -2.53 -29.54
N GLU A 323 -30.64 -1.25 -29.88
CA GLU A 323 -31.34 -0.65 -31.02
C GLU A 323 -30.89 -1.28 -32.34
N THR A 324 -29.59 -1.52 -32.52
CA THR A 324 -29.04 -2.20 -33.70
C THR A 324 -29.54 -3.65 -33.81
N PHE A 325 -29.64 -4.37 -32.70
CA PHE A 325 -30.24 -5.72 -32.71
C PHE A 325 -31.74 -5.68 -32.99
N LYS A 326 -32.48 -4.74 -32.40
CA LYS A 326 -33.92 -4.56 -32.62
C LYS A 326 -34.26 -4.19 -34.07
N SER A 327 -33.45 -3.36 -34.71
CA SER A 327 -33.66 -2.96 -36.12
C SER A 327 -33.39 -4.13 -37.07
N ARG A 328 -32.38 -4.96 -36.79
CA ARG A 328 -31.99 -6.10 -37.62
C ARG A 328 -32.92 -7.32 -37.51
N TRP A 329 -33.71 -7.41 -36.43
CA TRP A 329 -34.72 -8.47 -36.23
C TRP A 329 -36.14 -8.07 -36.66
N ARG A 330 -36.36 -6.80 -37.03
CA ARG A 330 -37.66 -6.29 -37.54
C ARG A 330 -37.74 -6.21 -39.06
N GLY A 331 -36.68 -6.59 -39.78
CA GLY A 331 -36.65 -6.74 -41.23
C GLY A 331 -36.48 -8.20 -41.61
#